data_AF-A0A7Z9C4L2-F1
#
_entry.id   AF-A0A7Z9C4L2-F1
#
_cell.length_a   1.000
_cell.length_b   1.000
_cell.length_c   1.000
_cell.angle_alpha   90.00
_cell.angle_beta   90.00
_cell.angle_gamma   90.00
#
_symmetry.space_group_name_H-M   'P 1'
#
loop_
_entity.id
_entity.type
_entity.pdbx_description
1 polymer ?
#
loop_
_entity_poly.entity_id
_entity_poly.type
_entity_poly.pdbx_seq_one_letter_code
_entity_poly.pdbx_strand_id
1 'polypeptide(L)' 'MKTYRFDAIIELVEEMSDDEQITLINLISQRLREKRRDEIALNIVRADEEYLHEQVFRGTVNDIMAELNR' A
#
# COMPACT_ATOMS: atom_id res chain seq x y z
N MET A 1 1.04 1.13 -23.23
CA MET A 1 0.03 1.34 -22.18
C MET A 1 -0.83 2.50 -22.64
N LYS A 2 -2.15 2.34 -22.77
CA LYS A 2 -3.03 3.48 -23.11
C LYS A 2 -3.22 4.30 -21.83
N THR A 3 -2.85 5.57 -21.88
CA THR A 3 -3.08 6.51 -20.78
C THR A 3 -4.43 7.17 -21.02
N TYR A 4 -5.44 6.76 -20.25
CA TYR A 4 -6.73 7.43 -20.24
C TYR A 4 -6.67 8.61 -19.26
N ARG A 5 -7.29 9.73 -19.62
CA ARG A 5 -7.50 10.82 -18.67
C ARG A 5 -8.48 10.35 -17.60
N PHE A 6 -8.24 10.73 -16.35
CA PHE A 6 -9.10 10.33 -15.23
C PHE A 6 -10.57 10.72 -15.47
N ASP A 7 -10.81 11.94 -15.95
CA ASP A 7 -12.16 12.43 -16.28
C ASP A 7 -12.91 11.51 -17.25
N ALA A 8 -12.23 11.03 -18.30
CA ALA A 8 -12.82 10.11 -19.27
C ALA A 8 -13.13 8.72 -18.67
N ILE A 9 -12.41 8.31 -17.62
CA ILE A 9 -12.72 7.08 -16.89
C ILE A 9 -13.98 7.29 -16.06
N ILE A 10 -14.16 8.46 -15.44
CA ILE A 10 -15.35 8.79 -14.67
C ILE A 10 -16.59 8.77 -15.58
N GLU A 11 -16.53 9.43 -16.73
CA GLU A 11 -17.62 9.43 -17.72
C GLU A 11 -18.03 8.00 -18.12
N LEU A 12 -17.05 7.12 -18.36
CA LEU A 12 -17.31 5.71 -18.69
C LEU A 12 -17.95 4.94 -17.53
N VAL A 13 -17.60 5.25 -16.29
CA VAL A 13 -18.21 4.61 -15.11
C VAL A 13 -19.64 5.10 -14.90
N GLU A 14 -19.92 6.37 -15.16
CA GLU A 14 -21.26 6.95 -15.07
C GLU A 14 -22.23 6.37 -16.11
N GLU A 15 -21.73 5.93 -17.26
CA GLU A 15 -22.52 5.25 -18.30
C GLU A 15 -22.86 3.78 -17.96
N MET A 16 -22.23 3.19 -16.94
CA MET A 16 -22.49 1.81 -16.52
C MET A 16 -23.80 1.70 -15.73
N SER A 17 -24.44 0.53 -15.74
CA SER A 17 -25.57 0.26 -14.86
C SER A 17 -25.16 0.23 -13.38
N ASP A 18 -26.11 0.48 -12.48
CA ASP A 18 -25.87 0.49 -11.03
C ASP A 18 -25.20 -0.81 -10.54
N ASP A 19 -25.65 -1.97 -11.04
CA ASP A 19 -25.08 -3.28 -10.67
C ASP A 19 -23.63 -3.44 -11.13
N GLU A 20 -23.30 -2.94 -12.33
CA GLU A 20 -21.93 -2.97 -12.85
C GLU A 20 -21.03 -2.00 -12.07
N GLN A 21 -21.52 -0.82 -11.72
CA GLN A 21 -20.79 0.14 -10.89
C GLN A 21 -20.49 -0.43 -9.50
N ILE A 22 -21.47 -1.06 -8.85
CA ILE A 22 -21.30 -1.73 -7.55
C ILE A 22 -20.26 -2.85 -7.66
N THR A 23 -20.33 -3.64 -8.74
CA THR A 23 -19.37 -4.72 -9.00
C THR A 23 -17.95 -4.16 -9.17
N LEU A 24 -17.80 -3.07 -9.92
CA LEU A 24 -16.52 -2.41 -10.14
C LEU A 24 -15.92 -1.86 -8.83
N ILE A 25 -16.74 -1.21 -8.00
CA ILE A 25 -16.32 -0.68 -6.68
C ILE A 25 -15.79 -1.83 -5.81
N ASN A 26 -16.51 -2.95 -5.76
CA ASN A 26 -16.10 -4.11 -4.96
C ASN A 26 -14.77 -4.69 -5.44
N LEU A 27 -14.60 -4.83 -6.76
CA LEU A 27 -13.38 -5.33 -7.37
C LEU A 27 -12.17 -4.42 -7.09
N ILE A 28 -12.32 -3.11 -7.30
CA ILE A 28 -11.24 -2.14 -7.04
C ILE A 28 -10.87 -2.15 -5.57
N SER A 29 -11.86 -2.14 -4.68
CA SER A 29 -11.66 -2.17 -3.23
C SER A 29 -10.90 -3.42 -2.79
N GLN A 30 -11.24 -4.58 -3.35
CA GLN A 30 -10.51 -5.83 -3.09
C GLN A 30 -9.05 -5.73 -3.54
N ARG A 31 -8.81 -5.30 -4.77
CA ARG A 31 -7.46 -5.19 -5.34
C ARG A 31 -6.57 -4.21 -4.57
N LEU A 32 -7.13 -3.09 -4.11
CA LEU A 32 -6.38 -2.13 -3.27
C LEU A 32 -5.99 -2.73 -1.92
N ARG A 33 -6.87 -3.53 -1.30
CA ARG A 33 -6.54 -4.27 -0.07
C ARG A 33 -5.46 -5.32 -0.30
N GLU A 34 -5.53 -6.05 -1.41
CA GLU A 34 -4.52 -7.04 -1.80
C GLU A 34 -3.15 -6.39 -1.99
N LYS A 35 -3.08 -5.32 -2.79
CA LYS A 35 -1.84 -4.58 -3.01
C LYS A 35 -1.22 -4.08 -1.70
N ARG A 36 -2.03 -3.54 -0.78
CA ARG A 36 -1.56 -3.10 0.53
C ARG A 36 -1.03 -4.27 1.37
N ARG A 37 -1.63 -5.45 1.28
CA ARG A 37 -1.12 -6.66 1.97
C ARG A 37 0.20 -7.11 1.39
N ASP A 38 0.36 -7.06 0.07
CA ASP A 38 1.63 -7.40 -0.58
C ASP A 38 2.75 -6.44 -0.16
N GLU A 39 2.46 -5.13 -0.07
CA GLU A 39 3.39 -4.13 0.45
C GLU A 39 3.78 -4.40 1.91
N ILE A 40 2.83 -4.80 2.75
CA ILE A 40 3.11 -5.18 4.15
C ILE A 40 3.99 -6.43 4.20
N ALA A 41 3.66 -7.46 3.42
CA ALA A 41 4.44 -8.69 3.36
C ALA A 41 5.89 -8.41 2.92
N LEU A 42 6.08 -7.58 1.90
CA LEU A 42 7.40 -7.15 1.45
C LEU A 42 8.17 -6.40 2.55
N ASN A 43 7.50 -5.50 3.27
CA ASN A 43 8.12 -4.76 4.37
C ASN A 43 8.52 -5.69 5.54
N ILE A 44 7.73 -6.71 5.84
CA ILE A 44 8.07 -7.72 6.86
C ILE A 44 9.32 -8.48 6.45
N VAL A 45 9.36 -9.01 5.21
CA VAL A 45 10.54 -9.72 4.69
C VAL A 45 11.79 -8.84 4.77
N ARG A 46 11.69 -7.58 4.34
CA ARG A 46 12.82 -6.65 4.43
C ARG A 46 13.26 -6.39 5.87
N ALA A 47 12.32 -6.19 6.79
CA ALA A 47 12.64 -5.95 8.20
C ALA A 47 13.32 -7.17 8.85
N ASP A 48 12.87 -8.39 8.52
CA ASP A 48 13.51 -9.63 8.98
C ASP A 48 14.94 -9.75 8.43
N GLU A 49 15.15 -9.44 7.14
CA GLU A 49 16.49 -9.41 6.53
C GLU A 49 17.39 -8.36 7.19
N GLU A 50 16.91 -7.14 7.40
CA GLU A 50 17.66 -6.06 8.08
C GLU A 50 18.05 -6.50 9.50
N TYR A 51 17.13 -7.16 10.23
CA TYR A 51 17.40 -7.67 11.57
C TYR A 51 18.47 -8.78 11.58
N LEU A 52 18.38 -9.73 10.64
CA LEU A 52 19.34 -10.83 10.50
C LEU A 52 20.75 -10.35 10.12
N HIS A 53 20.85 -9.30 9.30
CA HIS A 53 22.13 -8.73 8.87
C HIS A 53 22.66 -7.63 9.80
N GLU A 54 22.08 -7.47 10.99
CA GLU A 54 22.43 -6.41 11.95
C GLU A 54 22.36 -4.98 11.39
N GLN A 55 21.59 -4.78 10.32
CA GLN A 55 21.31 -3.48 9.70
C GLN A 55 20.19 -2.73 10.44
N VAL A 56 20.13 -2.92 11.75
CA VAL A 56 19.13 -2.34 12.64
C VAL A 56 19.82 -1.52 13.72
N PHE A 57 19.26 -0.36 14.06
CA PHE A 57 19.74 0.40 15.20
C PHE A 57 19.49 -0.39 16.50
N ARG A 58 20.53 -0.57 17.30
CA ARG A 58 20.48 -1.22 18.62
C ARG A 58 21.06 -0.28 19.66
N GLY A 59 20.37 -0.13 20.77
CA GLY A 59 20.80 0.75 21.86
C GLY A 59 19.92 0.60 23.09
N THR A 60 20.29 1.29 24.15
CA THR A 60 19.45 1.41 25.35
C THR A 60 18.22 2.25 25.05
N VAL A 61 17.25 2.26 25.98
CA VAL A 61 16.08 3.15 25.88
C VAL A 61 16.50 4.61 25.70
N ASN A 62 17.57 5.05 26.37
CA ASN A 62 18.07 6.41 26.24
C ASN A 62 18.63 6.70 24.83
N ASP A 63 19.34 5.73 24.23
CA ASP A 63 19.90 5.87 22.89
C ASP A 63 18.77 5.93 21.83
N ILE A 64 17.73 5.11 21.99
CA ILE A 64 16.55 5.13 21.12
C ILE A 64 15.79 6.46 21.25
N MET A 65 15.58 6.94 22.48
CA MET A 65 14.90 8.21 22.73
C MET A 65 15.70 9.41 22.20
N ALA A 66 17.03 9.35 22.21
CA ALA A 66 17.87 10.40 21.63
C ALA A 66 17.73 10.46 20.10
N GLU A 67 17.66 9.31 19.43
CA GLU A 67 17.50 9.24 17.97
C GLU A 67 16.11 9.70 17.49
N LEU A 68 15.04 9.35 18.23
CA LEU A 68 13.67 9.74 17.87
C LEU A 68 13.37 11.24 18.04
N ASN A 69 14.14 11.94 18.89
CA ASN A 69 13.97 13.37 19.17
C ASN A 69 14.88 14.26 18.32
N ARG A 70 15.49 13.71 17.27
CA ARG A 70 16.42 14.39 16.37
C ARG A 70 15.71 15.00 15.17
#